data_AF-A0A661ZMC7-F1
#
_entry.id   AF-A0A661ZMC7-F1
#
_cell.length_a   1.000
_cell.length_b   1.000
_cell.length_c   1.000
_cell.angle_alpha   90.00
_cell.angle_beta   90.00
_cell.angle_gamma   90.00
#
_symmetry.space_group_name_H-M   'P 1'
#
loop_
_entity.id
_entity.type
_entity.pdbx_description
1 polymer ?
#
loop_
_entity_poly.entity_id
_entity_poly.type
_entity_poly.pdbx_seq_one_letter_code
_entity_poly.pdbx_strand_id
1 'polypeptide(L)'
;MRKITLSKFAFPLLVTLLLSSIVYSQNPIDPNHPSYDSLKASGYFPMTEQIDYNGPYPEIKSPENQGKGLLIPRDETFTLALDHNDDGSTASISLPFTFEFYSDDQTSFYINNNGNVSFGGAVSAYSSTGFPVNNYPMLAPFWGDVDTRPSASGLVYYKIETHRITVVWDGVGYYGNQIDKLNTFEVIFSDGLDTLIGIGNN
;
A
#
# COMPACT_ATOMS: atom_id res chain seq x y z
N MET A 1 30.92 25.57 87.95
CA MET A 1 30.64 25.64 86.49
C MET A 1 31.91 25.33 85.71
N ARG A 2 32.06 24.12 85.17
CA ARG A 2 33.03 23.82 84.09
C ARG A 2 32.39 22.76 83.18
N LYS A 3 32.43 23.07 81.89
CA LYS A 3 31.59 22.53 80.81
C LYS A 3 32.01 21.11 80.43
N ILE A 4 31.00 20.28 80.17
CA ILE A 4 31.05 18.93 79.60
C ILE A 4 31.48 19.02 78.13
N THR A 5 32.39 18.15 77.70
CA THR A 5 32.80 17.96 76.30
C THR A 5 32.00 16.79 75.72
N LEU A 6 31.19 17.04 74.69
CA LEU A 6 30.47 16.01 73.93
C LEU A 6 31.08 15.89 72.54
N SER A 7 31.56 14.70 72.21
CA SER A 7 32.04 14.28 70.90
C SER A 7 30.89 14.28 69.88
N LYS A 8 31.01 15.05 68.80
CA LYS A 8 30.06 15.00 67.69
C LYS A 8 30.42 13.85 66.75
N PHE A 9 29.56 12.83 66.71
CA PHE A 9 29.49 11.84 65.64
C PHE A 9 29.05 12.52 64.33
N ALA A 10 29.71 12.18 63.23
CA ALA A 10 29.29 12.58 61.89
C ALA A 10 28.15 11.67 61.40
N PHE A 11 27.03 12.27 60.98
CA PHE A 11 25.97 11.61 60.21
C PHE A 11 26.19 11.93 58.73
N PRO A 12 26.23 10.95 57.81
CA PRO A 12 26.16 11.27 56.39
C PRO A 12 24.70 11.56 56.01
N LEU A 13 24.50 12.68 55.33
CA LEU A 13 23.25 13.10 54.73
C LEU A 13 22.94 12.16 53.54
N LEU A 14 21.94 11.30 53.67
CA LEU A 14 21.45 10.48 52.57
C LEU A 14 20.55 11.35 51.66
N VAL A 15 21.07 11.74 50.49
CA VAL A 15 20.28 12.44 49.47
C VAL A 15 19.56 11.37 48.65
N THR A 16 18.27 11.17 48.91
CA THR A 16 17.38 10.39 48.03
C THR A 16 17.04 11.21 46.79
N LEU A 17 17.57 10.80 45.63
CA LEU A 17 17.19 11.33 44.33
C LEU A 17 15.91 10.62 43.86
N LEU A 18 14.77 11.31 43.86
CA LEU A 18 13.54 10.85 43.21
C LEU A 18 13.66 11.08 41.70
N LEU A 19 13.84 10.01 40.93
CA LEU A 19 13.74 10.04 39.47
C LEU A 19 12.27 10.02 39.07
N SER A 20 11.70 11.19 38.74
CA SER A 20 10.43 11.26 38.02
C SER A 20 10.68 11.03 36.54
N SER A 21 10.24 9.89 36.01
CA SER A 21 10.19 9.66 34.56
C SER A 21 9.07 10.52 33.95
N ILE A 22 9.44 11.51 33.16
CA ILE A 22 8.52 12.23 32.28
C ILE A 22 8.16 11.25 31.14
N VAL A 23 6.91 10.81 31.11
CA VAL A 23 6.37 10.14 29.91
C VAL A 23 5.96 11.26 28.96
N TYR A 24 6.74 11.46 27.89
CA TYR A 24 6.29 12.29 26.77
C TYR A 24 5.20 11.53 26.01
N SER A 25 3.94 11.89 26.26
CA SER A 25 2.84 11.55 25.35
C SER A 25 3.05 12.35 24.06
N GLN A 26 3.58 11.70 23.02
CA GLN A 26 3.62 12.27 21.68
C GLN A 26 2.18 12.32 21.15
N ASN A 27 1.57 13.50 21.08
CA ASN A 27 0.33 13.65 20.32
C ASN A 27 0.64 13.27 18.86
N PRO A 28 -0.14 12.39 18.21
CA PRO A 28 0.06 12.06 16.81
C PRO A 28 -0.10 13.34 15.98
N ILE A 29 0.96 13.69 15.27
CA ILE A 29 0.98 14.86 14.38
C ILE A 29 0.40 14.40 13.05
N ASP A 30 -0.59 15.14 12.55
CA ASP A 30 -1.21 14.90 11.26
C ASP A 30 -0.13 14.83 10.15
N PRO A 31 -0.08 13.74 9.36
CA PRO A 31 0.81 13.62 8.20
C PRO A 31 0.72 14.76 7.19
N ASN A 32 -0.41 15.47 7.15
CA ASN A 32 -0.64 16.61 6.26
C ASN A 32 -0.25 17.96 6.89
N HIS A 33 0.26 17.97 8.13
CA HIS A 33 0.68 19.20 8.79
C HIS A 33 1.97 19.74 8.14
N PRO A 34 2.11 21.06 7.89
CA PRO A 34 3.30 21.64 7.25
C PRO A 34 4.64 21.34 7.95
N SER A 35 4.59 20.99 9.24
CA SER A 35 5.77 20.62 10.02
C SER A 35 6.10 19.13 9.97
N TYR A 36 5.27 18.28 9.36
CA TYR A 36 5.47 16.83 9.35
C TYR A 36 6.82 16.44 8.74
N ASP A 37 7.15 16.98 7.55
CA ASP A 37 8.42 16.71 6.89
C ASP A 37 9.63 17.21 7.69
N SER A 38 9.49 18.38 8.31
CA SER A 38 10.54 18.97 9.15
C SER A 38 10.78 18.15 10.42
N LEU A 39 9.73 17.57 11.01
CA LEU A 39 9.80 16.73 12.20
C LEU A 39 10.29 15.31 11.87
N LYS A 40 9.98 14.81 10.68
CA LYS A 40 10.56 13.57 10.15
C LYS A 40 12.06 13.72 9.93
N ALA A 41 12.49 14.85 9.34
CA ALA A 41 13.89 15.16 9.13
C ALA A 41 14.67 15.43 10.43
N SER A 42 14.01 15.89 11.50
CA SER A 42 14.65 16.15 12.79
C SER A 42 14.78 14.90 13.68
N GLY A 43 14.28 13.73 13.22
CA GLY A 43 14.28 12.50 14.01
C GLY A 43 13.25 12.49 15.15
N TYR A 44 12.27 13.40 15.10
CA TYR A 44 11.20 13.50 16.11
C TYR A 44 10.20 12.35 16.01
N PHE A 45 9.97 11.84 14.80
CA PHE A 45 9.31 10.55 14.59
C PHE A 45 10.36 9.46 14.55
N PRO A 46 10.08 8.26 15.11
CA PRO A 46 10.89 7.10 14.82
C PRO A 46 10.86 6.91 13.30
N MET A 47 11.99 7.21 12.65
CA MET A 47 12.20 6.77 11.28
C MET A 47 12.18 5.24 11.41
N THR A 48 11.19 4.57 10.80
CA THR A 48 11.36 3.16 10.52
C THR A 48 12.72 3.05 9.88
N GLU A 49 13.61 2.29 10.50
CA GLU A 49 14.96 2.10 9.99
C GLU A 49 14.78 1.75 8.51
N GLN A 50 15.34 2.56 7.63
CA GLN A 50 15.33 2.24 6.22
C GLN A 50 16.15 0.96 6.14
N ILE A 51 15.47 -0.18 6.07
CA ILE A 51 16.15 -1.45 5.90
C ILE A 51 16.68 -1.38 4.49
N ASP A 52 17.97 -1.03 4.36
CA ASP A 52 18.69 -1.23 3.13
C ASP A 52 18.62 -2.73 2.85
N TYR A 53 17.76 -3.10 1.92
CA TYR A 53 17.64 -4.46 1.44
C TYR A 53 18.98 -4.84 0.81
N ASN A 54 19.84 -5.47 1.61
CA ASN A 54 21.12 -6.04 1.20
C ASN A 54 20.99 -7.54 0.88
N GLY A 55 19.76 -8.03 0.74
CA GLY A 55 19.49 -9.36 0.21
C GLY A 55 19.85 -9.42 -1.27
N PRO A 56 20.11 -10.62 -1.81
CA PRO A 56 20.17 -10.76 -3.26
C PRO A 56 18.83 -10.31 -3.81
N TYR A 57 18.81 -9.24 -4.62
CA TYR A 57 17.64 -8.96 -5.45
C TYR A 57 17.24 -10.28 -6.12
N PRO A 58 15.95 -10.66 -6.10
CA PRO A 58 15.49 -11.78 -6.89
C PRO A 58 16.10 -11.64 -8.28
N GLU A 59 16.73 -12.70 -8.77
CA GLU A 59 17.26 -12.69 -10.12
C GLU A 59 16.14 -12.19 -11.03
N ILE A 60 16.37 -11.11 -11.76
CA ILE A 60 15.45 -10.72 -12.84
C ILE A 60 15.55 -11.85 -13.83
N LYS A 61 14.68 -12.84 -13.66
CA LYS A 61 14.48 -13.89 -14.64
C LYS A 61 14.14 -13.15 -15.91
N SER A 62 14.97 -13.30 -16.93
CA SER A 62 14.60 -12.91 -18.29
C SER A 62 13.22 -13.50 -18.52
N PRO A 63 12.19 -12.71 -18.90
CA PRO A 63 10.82 -13.20 -18.95
C PRO A 63 10.79 -14.51 -19.71
N GLU A 64 10.64 -15.61 -18.99
CA GLU A 64 10.90 -16.95 -19.51
C GLU A 64 9.72 -17.40 -20.37
N ASN A 65 9.21 -16.60 -21.31
CA ASN A 65 8.00 -16.87 -22.11
C ASN A 65 6.74 -17.32 -21.31
N GLN A 66 6.79 -17.30 -19.98
CA GLN A 66 5.72 -17.73 -19.10
C GLN A 66 5.17 -16.47 -18.43
N GLY A 67 4.06 -15.98 -18.96
CA GLY A 67 3.23 -14.98 -18.28
C GLY A 67 3.50 -13.50 -18.55
N LYS A 68 4.19 -13.12 -19.63
CA LYS A 68 4.39 -11.70 -20.02
C LYS A 68 5.03 -10.81 -18.92
N GLY A 69 5.75 -11.40 -17.96
CA GLY A 69 6.37 -10.67 -16.84
C GLY A 69 5.46 -10.47 -15.62
N LEU A 70 4.28 -11.10 -15.58
CA LEU A 70 3.38 -11.12 -14.44
C LEU A 70 3.89 -12.09 -13.36
N LEU A 71 3.76 -11.71 -12.09
CA LEU A 71 3.99 -12.59 -10.94
C LEU A 71 2.97 -13.73 -10.91
N ILE A 72 1.71 -13.42 -11.24
CA ILE A 72 0.64 -14.42 -11.39
C ILE A 72 0.12 -14.38 -12.83
N PRO A 73 0.62 -15.26 -13.70
CA PRO A 73 0.16 -15.32 -15.08
C PRO A 73 -1.35 -15.57 -15.19
N ARG A 74 -2.02 -14.85 -16.10
CA ARG A 74 -3.42 -15.10 -16.41
C ARG A 74 -3.59 -16.51 -16.98
N ASP A 75 -4.51 -17.28 -16.40
CA ASP A 75 -4.96 -18.57 -16.87
C ASP A 75 -6.49 -18.60 -17.08
N GLU A 76 -7.06 -19.77 -17.31
CA GLU A 76 -8.50 -19.98 -17.55
C GLU A 76 -9.37 -19.79 -16.30
N THR A 77 -8.76 -19.70 -15.10
CA THR A 77 -9.48 -19.51 -13.83
C THR A 77 -9.80 -18.04 -13.54
N PHE A 78 -9.23 -17.12 -14.31
CA PHE A 78 -9.55 -15.70 -14.23
C PHE A 78 -10.91 -15.39 -14.84
N THR A 79 -11.63 -14.48 -14.20
CA THR A 79 -12.92 -13.95 -14.66
C THR A 79 -12.71 -12.67 -15.45
N LEU A 80 -13.45 -12.48 -16.55
CA LEU A 80 -13.49 -11.21 -17.26
C LEU A 80 -14.10 -10.13 -16.37
N ALA A 81 -13.40 -9.01 -16.18
CA ALA A 81 -13.89 -7.91 -15.35
C ALA A 81 -14.90 -7.05 -16.12
N LEU A 82 -14.56 -6.68 -17.35
CA LEU A 82 -15.28 -5.72 -18.18
C LEU A 82 -15.27 -6.16 -19.65
N ASP A 83 -16.39 -5.98 -20.35
CA ASP A 83 -16.41 -6.02 -21.82
C ASP A 83 -15.60 -4.85 -22.39
N HIS A 84 -15.28 -4.90 -23.70
CA HIS A 84 -14.57 -3.84 -24.41
C HIS A 84 -15.21 -2.44 -24.16
N ASN A 85 -14.43 -1.50 -23.63
CA ASN A 85 -14.88 -0.17 -23.21
C ASN A 85 -13.71 0.85 -23.16
N ASP A 86 -14.02 2.09 -22.77
CA ASP A 86 -13.04 3.20 -22.60
C ASP A 86 -12.87 3.52 -21.11
N ASP A 87 -13.94 3.91 -20.42
CA ASP A 87 -13.87 4.46 -19.05
C ASP A 87 -14.69 3.68 -18.01
N GLY A 88 -15.00 2.42 -18.32
CA GLY A 88 -15.84 1.56 -17.51
C GLY A 88 -15.20 1.17 -16.18
N SER A 89 -16.06 0.97 -15.19
CA SER A 89 -15.73 0.28 -13.94
C SER A 89 -16.71 -0.85 -13.71
N THR A 90 -16.28 -1.87 -12.96
CA THR A 90 -17.16 -2.97 -12.56
C THR A 90 -18.24 -2.46 -11.60
N ALA A 91 -19.26 -3.29 -11.37
CA ALA A 91 -20.02 -3.20 -10.13
C ALA A 91 -19.11 -3.49 -8.90
N SER A 92 -19.61 -3.24 -7.70
CA SER A 92 -18.91 -3.59 -6.46
C SER A 92 -18.66 -5.10 -6.40
N ILE A 93 -17.42 -5.49 -6.14
CA ILE A 93 -16.99 -6.89 -5.98
C ILE A 93 -16.65 -7.10 -4.49
N SER A 94 -17.30 -8.08 -3.85
CA SER A 94 -17.04 -8.40 -2.44
C SER A 94 -15.66 -9.01 -2.24
N LEU A 95 -14.97 -8.60 -1.19
CA LEU A 95 -13.73 -9.22 -0.75
C LEU A 95 -14.02 -10.48 0.09
N PRO A 96 -13.21 -11.55 -0.06
CA PRO A 96 -13.31 -12.74 0.77
C PRO A 96 -12.63 -12.59 2.15
N PHE A 97 -11.94 -11.47 2.37
CA PHE A 97 -11.25 -11.09 3.61
C PHE A 97 -11.44 -9.59 3.89
N THR A 98 -11.19 -9.16 5.12
CA THR A 98 -11.10 -7.73 5.45
C THR A 98 -9.75 -7.21 4.98
N PHE A 99 -9.76 -6.20 4.11
CA PHE A 99 -8.55 -5.54 3.65
C PHE A 99 -8.40 -4.19 4.36
N GLU A 100 -7.48 -4.10 5.31
CA GLU A 100 -7.19 -2.84 6.01
C GLU A 100 -6.36 -1.94 5.10
N PHE A 101 -6.95 -0.82 4.66
CA PHE A 101 -6.29 0.11 3.74
C PHE A 101 -6.62 1.55 4.11
N TYR A 102 -5.59 2.38 4.26
CA TYR A 102 -5.70 3.73 4.83
C TYR A 102 -6.40 3.78 6.20
N SER A 103 -6.12 2.80 7.07
CA SER A 103 -6.73 2.64 8.40
C SER A 103 -8.24 2.38 8.41
N ASP A 104 -8.81 2.05 7.25
CA ASP A 104 -10.21 1.69 7.10
C ASP A 104 -10.35 0.24 6.60
N ASP A 105 -11.31 -0.48 7.18
CA ASP A 105 -11.67 -1.83 6.75
C ASP A 105 -12.42 -1.80 5.42
N GLN A 106 -11.78 -2.27 4.36
CA GLN A 106 -12.42 -2.45 3.06
C GLN A 106 -13.01 -3.86 2.96
N THR A 107 -14.26 -3.93 2.49
CA THR A 107 -15.02 -5.18 2.30
C THR A 107 -15.45 -5.42 0.85
N SER A 108 -15.19 -4.44 -0.02
CA SER A 108 -15.47 -4.54 -1.45
C SER A 108 -14.58 -3.60 -2.24
N PHE A 109 -14.41 -3.88 -3.53
CA PHE A 109 -13.59 -3.10 -4.44
C PHE A 109 -14.25 -2.97 -5.81
N TYR A 110 -13.69 -2.08 -6.64
CA TYR A 110 -14.11 -1.85 -8.02
C TYR A 110 -12.87 -1.91 -8.92
N ILE A 111 -12.99 -2.58 -10.06
CA ILE A 111 -11.94 -2.60 -11.09
C ILE A 111 -12.29 -1.57 -12.14
N ASN A 112 -11.35 -0.69 -12.46
CA ASN A 112 -11.52 0.34 -13.47
C ASN A 112 -10.65 0.02 -14.71
N ASN A 113 -11.20 0.24 -15.90
CA ASN A 113 -10.53 -0.01 -17.18
C ASN A 113 -9.18 0.73 -17.27
N ASN A 114 -9.10 1.94 -16.72
CA ASN A 114 -7.95 2.84 -16.71
C ASN A 114 -6.86 2.45 -15.69
N GLY A 115 -6.77 1.16 -15.35
CA GLY A 115 -5.61 0.58 -14.67
C GLY A 115 -5.53 0.79 -13.17
N ASN A 116 -6.67 1.00 -12.52
CA ASN A 116 -6.76 1.15 -11.07
C ASN A 116 -7.85 0.26 -10.44
N VAL A 117 -7.66 -0.04 -9.16
CA VAL A 117 -8.64 -0.63 -8.26
C VAL A 117 -8.96 0.41 -7.20
N SER A 118 -10.25 0.68 -6.99
CA SER A 118 -10.72 1.62 -5.99
C SER A 118 -11.58 0.95 -4.93
N PHE A 119 -11.63 1.56 -3.75
CA PHE A 119 -12.50 1.18 -2.65
C PHE A 119 -13.49 2.30 -2.35
N GLY A 120 -14.65 1.96 -1.77
CA GLY A 120 -15.73 2.90 -1.45
C GLY A 120 -16.55 3.40 -2.65
N GLY A 121 -16.04 3.32 -3.87
CA GLY A 121 -16.81 3.65 -5.08
C GLY A 121 -16.05 3.41 -6.38
N ALA A 122 -16.80 3.32 -7.49
CA ALA A 122 -16.25 3.26 -8.83
C ALA A 122 -15.70 4.63 -9.26
N VAL A 123 -14.59 4.62 -10.00
CA VAL A 123 -13.96 5.82 -10.54
C VAL A 123 -14.51 6.10 -11.94
N SER A 124 -14.92 7.33 -12.22
CA SER A 124 -15.35 7.77 -13.55
C SER A 124 -14.36 8.72 -14.23
N ALA A 125 -13.21 8.97 -13.59
CA ALA A 125 -12.17 9.81 -14.15
C ALA A 125 -11.36 9.04 -15.20
N TYR A 126 -11.17 9.68 -16.36
CA TYR A 126 -10.41 9.14 -17.49
C TYR A 126 -8.98 9.66 -17.57
N SER A 127 -8.67 10.76 -16.87
CA SER A 127 -7.31 11.26 -16.70
C SER A 127 -6.74 10.89 -15.33
N SER A 128 -5.52 10.34 -15.33
CA SER A 128 -4.76 10.08 -14.11
C SER A 128 -4.42 11.38 -13.37
N THR A 129 -4.45 11.37 -12.05
CA THR A 129 -3.97 12.47 -11.20
C THR A 129 -2.90 11.99 -10.22
N GLY A 130 -2.14 12.92 -9.65
CA GLY A 130 -1.22 12.58 -8.56
C GLY A 130 -1.95 12.10 -7.31
N PHE A 131 -1.32 11.20 -6.56
CA PHE A 131 -1.81 10.77 -5.25
C PHE A 131 -1.55 11.84 -4.17
N PRO A 132 -2.39 11.90 -3.12
CA PRO A 132 -3.59 11.09 -2.89
C PRO A 132 -4.79 11.53 -3.73
N VAL A 133 -5.66 10.58 -4.08
CA VAL A 133 -6.94 10.85 -4.75
C VAL A 133 -8.03 10.92 -3.69
N ASN A 134 -8.72 12.06 -3.58
CA ASN A 134 -9.78 12.21 -2.60
C ASN A 134 -10.96 11.28 -2.89
N ASN A 135 -11.57 10.74 -1.83
CA ASN A 135 -12.77 9.89 -1.83
C ASN A 135 -12.61 8.48 -2.42
N TYR A 136 -11.45 8.13 -2.95
CA TYR A 136 -11.18 6.80 -3.50
C TYR A 136 -9.84 6.31 -2.97
N PRO A 137 -9.79 5.59 -1.83
CA PRO A 137 -8.66 4.73 -1.54
C PRO A 137 -8.42 3.86 -2.77
N MET A 138 -7.19 3.84 -3.28
CA MET A 138 -6.91 3.29 -4.60
C MET A 138 -5.55 2.60 -4.65
N LEU A 139 -5.52 1.49 -5.38
CA LEU A 139 -4.31 0.85 -5.89
C LEU A 139 -4.24 1.09 -7.40
N ALA A 140 -3.16 1.67 -7.88
CA ALA A 140 -3.00 1.94 -9.30
C ALA A 140 -1.63 1.46 -9.80
N PRO A 141 -1.49 0.17 -10.18
CA PRO A 141 -0.24 -0.35 -10.73
C PRO A 141 0.16 0.41 -12.00
N PHE A 142 -0.82 0.91 -12.75
CA PHE A 142 -0.63 1.81 -13.88
C PHE A 142 -1.89 2.63 -14.12
N TRP A 143 -1.93 3.90 -13.71
CA TRP A 143 -3.09 4.75 -13.99
C TRP A 143 -2.92 5.50 -15.30
N GLY A 144 -3.76 5.19 -16.30
CA GLY A 144 -3.72 5.84 -17.61
C GLY A 144 -4.99 5.62 -18.41
N ASP A 145 -5.11 6.34 -19.53
CA ASP A 145 -6.28 6.31 -20.41
C ASP A 145 -6.23 5.06 -21.31
N VAL A 146 -6.78 3.96 -20.79
CA VAL A 146 -6.76 2.63 -21.41
C VAL A 146 -7.97 2.52 -22.33
N ASP A 147 -7.76 2.03 -23.55
CA ASP A 147 -8.85 1.82 -24.50
C ASP A 147 -8.91 0.34 -24.90
N THR A 148 -9.95 -0.33 -24.40
CA THR A 148 -10.19 -1.73 -24.77
C THR A 148 -11.15 -1.85 -25.94
N ARG A 149 -11.75 -0.78 -26.49
CA ARG A 149 -12.72 -0.88 -27.61
C ARG A 149 -12.20 -1.59 -28.87
N PRO A 150 -10.94 -1.41 -29.32
CA PRO A 150 -10.44 -2.13 -30.48
C PRO A 150 -10.42 -3.64 -30.25
N SER A 151 -10.84 -4.42 -31.26
CA SER A 151 -10.86 -5.88 -31.15
C SER A 151 -9.48 -6.53 -30.98
N ALA A 152 -8.41 -5.82 -31.33
CA ALA A 152 -7.03 -6.25 -31.11
C ALA A 152 -6.45 -5.74 -29.78
N SER A 153 -7.20 -4.94 -29.01
CA SER A 153 -6.87 -4.58 -27.65
C SER A 153 -7.18 -5.74 -26.72
N GLY A 154 -6.37 -5.90 -25.69
CA GLY A 154 -6.62 -6.82 -24.59
C GLY A 154 -7.80 -6.39 -23.71
N LEU A 155 -8.01 -7.16 -22.64
CA LEU A 155 -9.10 -6.94 -21.68
C LEU A 155 -8.58 -7.04 -20.24
N VAL A 156 -9.46 -6.69 -19.31
CA VAL A 156 -9.19 -6.71 -17.87
C VAL A 156 -9.79 -7.96 -17.25
N TYR A 157 -9.00 -8.66 -16.46
CA TYR A 157 -9.38 -9.91 -15.81
C TYR A 157 -9.05 -9.86 -14.33
N TYR A 158 -9.78 -10.65 -13.54
CA TYR A 158 -9.50 -10.78 -12.11
C TYR A 158 -9.69 -12.19 -11.62
N LYS A 159 -9.00 -12.52 -10.52
CA LYS A 159 -9.12 -13.77 -9.79
C LYS A 159 -9.27 -13.47 -8.32
N ILE A 160 -10.23 -14.15 -7.70
CA ILE A 160 -10.50 -14.08 -6.26
C ILE A 160 -10.08 -15.41 -5.64
N GLU A 161 -9.20 -15.33 -4.66
CA GLU A 161 -8.76 -16.45 -3.84
C GLU A 161 -8.97 -16.10 -2.37
N THR A 162 -8.89 -17.10 -1.49
CA THR A 162 -9.24 -16.95 -0.07
C THR A 162 -8.47 -15.82 0.62
N HIS A 163 -7.22 -15.59 0.25
CA HIS A 163 -6.32 -14.61 0.89
C HIS A 163 -5.72 -13.60 -0.11
N ARG A 164 -6.19 -13.60 -1.36
CA ARG A 164 -5.58 -12.80 -2.42
C ARG A 164 -6.58 -12.41 -3.50
N ILE A 165 -6.45 -11.19 -3.98
CA ILE A 165 -7.04 -10.73 -5.22
C ILE A 165 -5.92 -10.46 -6.22
N THR A 166 -6.14 -10.84 -7.48
CA THR A 166 -5.24 -10.51 -8.59
C THR A 166 -6.06 -9.89 -9.71
N VAL A 167 -5.64 -8.73 -10.20
CA VAL A 167 -6.26 -8.05 -11.34
C VAL A 167 -5.20 -7.83 -12.40
N VAL A 168 -5.50 -8.20 -13.65
CA VAL A 168 -4.57 -8.15 -14.79
C VAL A 168 -5.23 -7.36 -15.91
N TRP A 169 -4.52 -6.35 -16.40
CA TRP A 169 -4.79 -5.71 -17.69
C TRP A 169 -3.89 -6.38 -18.72
N ASP A 170 -4.45 -7.27 -19.53
CA ASP A 170 -3.65 -8.21 -20.35
C ASP A 170 -3.54 -7.73 -21.81
N GLY A 171 -2.53 -6.90 -22.09
CA GLY A 171 -2.23 -6.42 -23.44
C GLY A 171 -3.20 -5.34 -23.92
N VAL A 172 -3.55 -4.41 -23.04
CA VAL A 172 -4.51 -3.34 -23.33
C VAL A 172 -3.86 -2.22 -24.15
N GLY A 173 -4.63 -1.66 -25.09
CA GLY A 173 -4.29 -0.47 -25.87
C GLY A 173 -4.51 0.81 -25.07
N TYR A 174 -4.34 1.94 -25.75
CA TYR A 174 -4.49 3.27 -25.13
C TYR A 174 -5.45 4.15 -25.93
N TYR A 175 -5.89 5.23 -25.28
CA TYR A 175 -6.89 6.16 -25.78
C TYR A 175 -6.84 6.46 -27.27
N GLY A 176 -8.04 6.51 -27.87
CA GLY A 176 -8.21 6.84 -29.28
C GLY A 176 -8.07 5.62 -30.20
N ASN A 177 -8.48 4.45 -29.71
CA ASN A 177 -8.43 3.16 -30.41
C ASN A 177 -7.01 2.75 -30.85
N GLN A 178 -5.99 3.12 -30.07
CA GLN A 178 -4.59 2.88 -30.44
C GLN A 178 -4.10 1.53 -29.92
N ILE A 179 -3.48 0.76 -30.81
CA ILE A 179 -3.02 -0.62 -30.58
C ILE A 179 -1.59 -0.86 -31.10
N ASP A 180 -0.89 0.19 -31.54
CA ASP A 180 0.52 0.08 -31.96
C ASP A 180 1.45 -0.24 -30.78
N LYS A 181 0.99 0.05 -29.55
CA LYS A 181 1.62 -0.36 -28.29
C LYS A 181 0.55 -0.94 -27.38
N LEU A 182 0.89 -2.04 -26.72
CA LEU A 182 0.02 -2.72 -25.77
C LEU A 182 0.75 -2.82 -24.42
N ASN A 183 0.01 -2.62 -23.33
CA ASN A 183 0.54 -2.73 -21.98
C ASN A 183 -0.04 -3.96 -21.27
N THR A 184 0.82 -4.69 -20.56
CA THR A 184 0.41 -5.77 -19.67
C THR A 184 0.92 -5.48 -18.27
N PHE A 185 0.02 -5.41 -17.29
CA PHE A 185 0.35 -5.13 -15.90
C PHE A 185 -0.68 -5.74 -14.96
N GLU A 186 -0.32 -5.86 -13.69
CA GLU A 186 -1.18 -6.45 -12.66
C GLU A 186 -1.12 -5.67 -11.35
N VAL A 187 -2.15 -5.86 -10.52
CA VAL A 187 -2.10 -5.61 -9.09
C VAL A 187 -2.50 -6.86 -8.34
N ILE A 188 -1.77 -7.13 -7.26
CA ILE A 188 -2.06 -8.20 -6.32
C ILE A 188 -2.17 -7.57 -4.93
N PHE A 189 -3.23 -7.90 -4.21
CA PHE A 189 -3.41 -7.46 -2.83
C PHE A 189 -4.02 -8.57 -1.97
N SER A 190 -3.64 -8.59 -0.69
CA SER A 190 -3.85 -9.72 0.24
C SER A 190 -4.08 -9.24 1.67
N ASP A 191 -4.66 -10.10 2.51
CA ASP A 191 -4.70 -9.96 3.97
C ASP A 191 -3.37 -10.35 4.66
N GLY A 192 -2.35 -10.73 3.88
CA GLY A 192 -1.04 -11.14 4.36
C GLY A 192 -0.94 -12.60 4.78
N LEU A 193 -2.00 -13.39 4.62
CA LEU A 193 -2.00 -14.84 4.89
C LEU A 193 -1.73 -15.67 3.63
N ASP A 194 -1.62 -15.04 2.46
CA ASP A 194 -1.29 -15.73 1.21
C ASP A 194 0.17 -16.20 1.20
N THR A 195 0.36 -17.51 1.04
CA THR A 195 1.71 -18.11 1.08
C THR A 195 2.57 -17.84 -0.15
N LEU A 196 2.00 -17.38 -1.28
CA LEU A 196 2.76 -17.07 -2.49
C LEU A 196 3.37 -15.67 -2.42
N ILE A 197 2.61 -14.70 -1.90
CA ILE A 197 3.08 -13.32 -1.71
C ILE A 197 3.90 -13.21 -0.42
N GLY A 198 3.48 -13.91 0.65
CA GLY A 198 4.15 -13.93 1.95
C GLY A 198 3.70 -12.79 2.88
N ILE A 199 3.98 -12.96 4.18
CA ILE A 199 3.62 -11.98 5.22
C ILE A 199 4.45 -10.70 5.02
N GLY A 200 3.80 -9.54 4.93
CA GLY A 200 4.46 -8.23 4.89
C GLY A 200 5.02 -7.82 3.51
N ASN A 201 4.66 -8.54 2.44
CA ASN A 201 4.98 -8.18 1.06
C ASN A 201 3.77 -7.57 0.32
N ASN A 202 2.80 -7.04 1.07
CA ASN A 202 1.57 -6.42 0.58
C ASN A 202 1.78 -4.94 0.30
#